data_AF-A0A497A4W4-F1
#
_entry.id   AF-A0A497A4W4-F1
#
_cell.length_a   1.000
_cell.length_b   1.000
_cell.length_c   1.000
_cell.angle_alpha   90.00
_cell.angle_beta   90.00
_cell.angle_gamma   90.00
#
_symmetry.space_group_name_H-M   'P 1'
#
loop_
_entity.id
_entity.type
_entity.pdbx_description
1 polymer ?
#
loop_
_entity_poly.entity_id
_entity_poly.type
_entity_poly.pdbx_seq_one_letter_code
_entity_poly.pdbx_strand_id
1 'polypeptide(L)'
;MILLNFAHPLTPDQVSQIEALSGQPVTDVRHLPAQFDHDQPFASQAVALADACDLSPTEWQTLPLLVNPPSLNFIAVTLLAELHGRMGYFPTMVRMRPVPGSTPPRFEVAELVNLQAVRNAARQRRSGETTG
;
A
#
# COMPACT_ATOMS: atom_id res chain seq x y z
N MET A 1 4.34 4.39 12.63
CA MET A 1 4.07 4.51 11.18
C MET A 1 2.58 4.64 10.94
N ILE A 2 2.17 5.31 9.86
CA ILE A 2 0.76 5.40 9.47
C ILE A 2 0.48 4.33 8.42
N LEU A 3 -0.61 3.59 8.62
CA LEU A 3 -1.11 2.60 7.67
C LEU A 3 -2.30 3.18 6.90
N LEU A 4 -2.11 3.43 5.60
CA LEU A 4 -3.16 3.83 4.68
C LEU A 4 -3.87 2.58 4.16
N ASN A 5 -5.09 2.32 4.63
CA ASN A 5 -5.85 1.14 4.30
C ASN A 5 -6.97 1.43 3.29
N PHE A 6 -6.77 1.01 2.04
CA PHE A 6 -7.73 1.20 0.95
C PHE A 6 -8.57 -0.05 0.63
N ALA A 7 -8.40 -1.11 1.41
CA ALA A 7 -9.19 -2.34 1.33
C ALA A 7 -10.20 -2.42 2.48
N HIS A 8 -10.72 -3.62 2.77
CA HIS A 8 -11.59 -3.85 3.93
C HIS A 8 -10.90 -3.48 5.26
N PRO A 9 -11.67 -3.19 6.33
CA PRO A 9 -11.13 -2.95 7.66
C PRO A 9 -10.16 -4.05 8.09
N LEU A 10 -9.04 -3.64 8.69
CA LEU A 10 -8.06 -4.56 9.24
C LEU A 10 -8.45 -4.94 10.66
N THR A 11 -8.28 -6.22 10.98
CA THR A 11 -8.44 -6.73 12.35
C THR A 11 -7.23 -6.35 13.21
N PRO A 12 -7.37 -6.30 14.55
CA PRO A 12 -6.23 -6.07 15.45
C PRO A 12 -5.06 -7.04 15.21
N ASP A 13 -5.35 -8.32 15.00
CA ASP A 13 -4.33 -9.34 14.71
C ASP A 13 -3.54 -9.01 13.44
N GLN A 14 -4.20 -8.53 12.39
CA GLN A 14 -3.54 -8.12 11.15
C GLN A 14 -2.68 -6.88 11.35
N VAL A 15 -3.11 -5.92 12.17
CA VAL A 15 -2.27 -4.75 12.53
C VAL A 15 -1.03 -5.22 13.29
N SER A 16 -1.17 -6.12 14.28
CA SER A 16 -0.03 -6.68 15.00
C SER A 16 0.92 -7.48 14.10
N GLN A 17 0.40 -8.22 13.12
CA GLN A 17 1.23 -8.89 12.11
C GLN A 17 2.03 -7.89 11.27
N ILE A 18 1.42 -6.76 10.89
CA ILE A 18 2.10 -5.67 10.16
C ILE A 18 3.22 -5.07 11.01
N GLU A 19 2.97 -4.79 12.29
CA GLU A 19 3.98 -4.26 13.22
C GLU A 19 5.16 -5.21 13.39
N ALA A 20 4.88 -6.52 13.53
CA ALA A 20 5.90 -7.54 13.65
C ALA A 20 6.78 -7.65 12.39
N LEU A 21 6.17 -7.56 11.21
CA LEU A 21 6.89 -7.61 9.93
C LEU A 21 7.66 -6.31 9.63
N SER A 22 7.16 -5.15 10.06
CA SER A 22 7.79 -3.86 9.82
C SER A 22 8.87 -3.52 10.84
N GLY A 23 8.83 -4.13 12.03
CA GLY A 23 9.64 -3.75 13.18
C GLY A 23 9.30 -2.37 13.75
N GLN A 24 8.15 -1.80 13.38
CA GLN A 24 7.70 -0.47 13.81
C GLN A 24 6.22 -0.48 14.21
N PRO A 25 5.84 0.25 15.28
CA PRO A 25 4.45 0.35 15.70
C PRO A 25 3.60 1.10 14.68
N VAL A 26 2.36 0.67 14.49
CA VAL A 26 1.33 1.37 13.73
C VAL A 26 0.66 2.37 14.67
N THR A 27 0.91 3.65 14.44
CA THR A 27 0.42 4.74 15.29
C THR A 27 -0.95 5.25 14.85
N ASP A 28 -1.32 4.98 13.61
CA ASP A 28 -2.59 5.40 13.01
C ASP A 28 -2.95 4.48 11.84
N VAL A 29 -4.23 4.12 11.72
CA VAL A 29 -4.78 3.35 10.59
C VAL A 29 -5.86 4.20 9.94
N ARG A 30 -5.56 4.76 8.77
CA ARG A 30 -6.51 5.55 7.98
C ARG A 30 -7.25 4.63 7.02
N HIS A 31 -8.50 4.30 7.35
CA HIS A 31 -9.33 3.43 6.54
C HIS A 31 -10.15 4.25 5.52
N LEU A 32 -9.82 4.08 4.24
CA LEU A 32 -10.34 4.86 3.11
C LEU A 32 -10.71 3.89 1.97
N PRO A 33 -11.87 3.21 2.04
CA PRO A 33 -12.23 2.20 1.04
C PRO A 33 -12.30 2.80 -0.37
N ALA A 34 -11.61 2.18 -1.33
CA ALA A 34 -11.58 2.66 -2.70
C ALA A 34 -12.82 2.19 -3.48
N GLN A 35 -13.89 2.98 -3.46
CA GLN A 35 -15.12 2.76 -4.20
C GLN A 35 -15.14 3.67 -5.43
N PHE A 36 -14.50 3.23 -6.52
CA PHE A 36 -14.45 4.02 -7.75
C PHE A 36 -15.72 3.81 -8.57
N ASP A 37 -16.21 4.90 -9.17
CA ASP A 37 -17.18 4.86 -10.25
C ASP A 37 -16.47 4.37 -11.53
N HIS A 38 -17.01 3.29 -12.10
CA HIS A 38 -16.47 2.62 -13.29
C HIS A 38 -16.75 3.39 -14.57
N ASP A 39 -17.72 4.31 -14.56
CA ASP A 39 -18.07 5.16 -15.71
C ASP A 39 -17.29 6.48 -15.71
N GLN A 40 -16.42 6.70 -14.72
CA GLN A 40 -15.57 7.88 -14.59
C GLN A 40 -14.08 7.54 -14.71
N PRO A 41 -13.22 8.50 -15.12
CA PRO A 41 -11.78 8.29 -15.17
C PRO A 41 -11.21 7.90 -13.79
N PHE A 42 -10.39 6.85 -13.73
CA PHE A 42 -9.79 6.39 -12.48
C PHE A 42 -8.71 7.35 -11.95
N ALA A 43 -8.06 8.11 -12.83
CA ALA A 43 -6.99 9.03 -12.45
C ALA A 43 -7.48 10.15 -11.51
N SER A 44 -8.60 10.79 -11.83
CA SER A 44 -9.18 11.84 -10.97
C SER A 44 -9.67 11.28 -9.63
N GLN A 45 -10.17 10.06 -9.63
CA GLN A 45 -10.62 9.38 -8.42
C GLN A 45 -9.44 8.94 -7.53
N ALA A 46 -8.31 8.56 -8.11
CA ALA A 46 -7.08 8.28 -7.38
C ALA A 46 -6.51 9.52 -6.69
N VAL A 47 -6.55 10.68 -7.37
CA VAL A 47 -6.20 11.97 -6.76
C VAL A 47 -7.12 12.25 -5.56
N ALA A 48 -8.45 12.14 -5.74
CA ALA A 48 -9.40 12.38 -4.66
C ALA A 48 -9.21 11.43 -3.47
N LEU A 49 -8.91 10.15 -3.72
CA LEU A 49 -8.62 9.18 -2.66
C LEU A 49 -7.31 9.47 -1.92
N ALA A 50 -6.27 9.92 -2.64
CA ALA A 50 -5.02 10.36 -2.03
C ALA A 50 -5.23 11.65 -1.22
N ASP A 51 -6.03 12.60 -1.70
CA ASP A 51 -6.39 13.81 -0.94
C ASP A 51 -7.16 13.48 0.34
N ALA A 52 -8.07 12.52 0.28
CA ALA A 52 -8.81 12.03 1.44
C ALA A 52 -7.93 11.37 2.52
N CYS A 53 -6.65 11.09 2.21
CA CYS A 53 -5.70 10.67 3.23
C CYS A 53 -5.39 11.77 4.23
N ASP A 54 -5.66 13.05 3.96
CA ASP A 54 -5.41 14.19 4.85
C ASP A 54 -3.95 14.26 5.34
N LEU A 55 -3.04 14.22 4.37
CA LEU A 55 -1.60 14.37 4.57
C LEU A 55 -1.13 15.59 3.79
N SER A 56 -0.40 16.47 4.47
CA SER A 56 0.28 17.60 3.83
C SER A 56 1.42 17.12 2.91
N PRO A 57 1.88 17.96 1.97
CA PRO A 57 3.03 17.63 1.11
C PRO A 57 4.28 17.21 1.89
N THR A 58 4.54 17.84 3.04
CA THR A 58 5.67 17.50 3.92
C THR A 58 5.47 16.12 4.55
N GLU A 59 4.27 15.80 5.02
CA GLU A 59 3.99 14.52 5.65
C GLU A 59 4.09 13.36 4.66
N TRP A 60 3.64 13.53 3.41
CA TRP A 60 3.81 12.54 2.35
C TRP A 60 5.27 12.14 2.12
N GLN A 61 6.20 13.07 2.30
CA GLN A 61 7.64 12.85 2.05
C GLN A 61 8.41 12.40 3.30
N THR A 62 7.93 12.73 4.49
CA THR A 62 8.69 12.56 5.73
C THR A 62 8.13 11.51 6.68
N LEU A 63 6.81 11.25 6.66
CA LEU A 63 6.23 10.24 7.53
C LEU A 63 6.53 8.83 7.03
N PRO A 64 6.74 7.86 7.96
CA PRO A 64 6.78 6.46 7.62
C PRO A 64 5.35 5.99 7.28
N LEU A 65 5.11 5.72 5.99
CA LEU A 65 3.81 5.29 5.45
C LEU A 65 3.87 3.83 4.96
N LEU A 66 2.82 3.08 5.25
CA LEU A 66 2.57 1.74 4.71
C LEU A 66 1.22 1.73 3.99
N VAL A 67 1.09 1.01 2.88
CA VAL A 67 -0.13 1.00 2.05
C VAL A 67 -0.74 -0.39 2.02
N ASN A 68 -2.00 -0.54 2.45
CA ASN A 68 -2.79 -1.72 2.08
C ASN A 68 -3.65 -1.37 0.85
N PRO A 69 -3.29 -1.87 -0.35
CA PRO A 69 -3.90 -1.40 -1.59
C PRO A 69 -5.35 -1.89 -1.75
N PRO A 70 -6.14 -1.24 -2.62
CA PRO A 70 -7.45 -1.73 -3.03
C PRO A 70 -7.39 -3.13 -3.65
N SER A 71 -8.48 -3.90 -3.54
CA SER A 71 -8.54 -5.26 -4.10
C SER A 71 -8.65 -5.28 -5.64
N LEU A 72 -9.27 -4.26 -6.24
CA LEU A 72 -9.37 -4.16 -7.69
C LEU A 72 -8.05 -3.64 -8.27
N ASN A 73 -7.42 -4.47 -9.11
CA ASN A 73 -6.08 -4.22 -9.63
C ASN A 73 -5.94 -2.86 -10.37
N PHE A 74 -6.94 -2.44 -11.15
CA PHE A 74 -6.94 -1.18 -11.88
C PHE A 74 -6.88 0.02 -10.93
N ILE A 75 -7.67 0.00 -9.85
CA ILE A 75 -7.63 1.04 -8.82
C ILE A 75 -6.27 1.03 -8.13
N ALA A 76 -5.78 -0.15 -7.75
CA ALA A 76 -4.50 -0.28 -7.04
C ALA A 76 -3.32 0.28 -7.85
N VAL A 77 -3.20 -0.08 -9.13
CA VAL A 77 -2.07 0.41 -9.96
C VAL A 77 -2.17 1.91 -10.25
N THR A 78 -3.39 2.45 -10.45
CA THR A 78 -3.59 3.88 -10.64
C THR A 78 -3.26 4.67 -9.37
N LEU A 79 -3.74 4.21 -8.21
CA LEU A 79 -3.45 4.85 -6.93
C LEU A 79 -1.96 4.79 -6.58
N LEU A 80 -1.29 3.66 -6.81
CA LEU A 80 0.15 3.55 -6.55
C LEU A 80 0.98 4.52 -7.41
N ALA A 81 0.56 4.80 -8.64
CA ALA A 81 1.21 5.80 -9.48
C ALA A 81 1.04 7.22 -8.90
N GLU A 82 -0.15 7.56 -8.43
CA GLU A 82 -0.45 8.84 -7.75
C GLU A 82 0.38 8.99 -6.46
N LEU A 83 0.35 7.97 -5.59
CA LEU A 83 1.10 7.98 -4.33
C LEU A 83 2.60 8.12 -4.56
N HIS A 84 3.16 7.43 -5.56
CA HIS A 84 4.57 7.56 -5.93
C HIS A 84 4.94 9.01 -6.31
N GLY A 85 4.05 9.74 -6.99
CA GLY A 85 4.25 11.15 -7.31
C GLY A 85 4.33 12.04 -6.05
N ARG A 86 3.46 11.79 -5.06
CA ARG A 86 3.41 12.55 -3.81
C ARG A 86 4.56 12.24 -2.87
N MET A 87 4.93 10.97 -2.78
CA MET A 87 5.94 10.45 -1.86
C MET A 87 7.37 10.64 -2.39
N GLY A 88 7.55 10.71 -3.71
CA GLY A 88 8.88 10.74 -4.36
C GLY A 88 9.57 9.36 -4.43
N TYR A 89 8.94 8.32 -3.89
CA TYR A 89 9.36 6.92 -3.94
C TYR A 89 8.14 6.00 -4.00
N PHE A 90 8.33 4.75 -4.43
CA PHE A 90 7.24 3.78 -4.41
C PHE A 90 6.97 3.28 -2.97
N PRO A 91 5.72 3.27 -2.50
CA PRO A 91 5.41 2.84 -1.14
C PRO A 91 5.71 1.35 -0.91
N THR A 92 5.92 0.97 0.35
CA THR A 92 5.84 -0.44 0.76
C THR A 92 4.37 -0.82 0.90
N MET A 93 3.95 -1.92 0.26
CA MET A 93 2.57 -2.39 0.31
C MET A 93 2.40 -3.63 1.20
N VAL A 94 1.27 -3.70 1.90
CA VAL A 94 0.81 -4.88 2.63
C VAL A 94 0.22 -5.86 1.64
N ARG A 95 0.68 -7.11 1.68
CA ARG A 95 0.07 -8.18 0.90
C ARG A 95 -0.74 -9.09 1.80
N MET A 96 -2.06 -9.08 1.62
CA MET A 96 -2.98 -10.01 2.28
C MET A 96 -3.05 -11.33 1.51
N ARG A 97 -3.25 -12.44 2.21
CA ARG A 97 -3.59 -13.75 1.61
C ARG A 97 -4.67 -14.48 2.42
N PRO A 98 -5.50 -15.31 1.77
CA PRO A 98 -6.44 -16.16 2.50
C PRO A 98 -5.67 -17.21 3.32
N VAL A 99 -6.21 -17.55 4.49
CA VAL A 99 -5.73 -18.67 5.33
C VAL A 99 -6.40 -19.95 4.85
N PRO A 100 -5.67 -20.89 4.22
CA PRO A 100 -6.26 -22.12 3.70
C PRO A 100 -6.96 -22.93 4.80
N GLY A 101 -8.16 -23.46 4.50
CA GLY A 101 -8.93 -24.27 5.45
C GLY A 101 -9.56 -23.50 6.61
N SER A 102 -9.53 -22.16 6.61
CA SER A 102 -10.21 -21.37 7.64
C SER A 102 -11.73 -21.39 7.49
N THR A 103 -12.45 -21.60 8.59
CA THR A 103 -13.91 -21.48 8.68
C THR A 103 -14.26 -20.63 9.91
N PRO A 104 -14.86 -19.43 9.75
CA PRO A 104 -15.14 -18.75 8.47
C PRO A 104 -13.85 -18.36 7.72
N PRO A 105 -13.94 -17.93 6.43
CA PRO A 105 -12.79 -17.44 5.68
C PRO A 105 -12.04 -16.33 6.41
N ARG A 106 -10.73 -16.47 6.53
CA ARG A 106 -9.83 -15.46 7.13
C ARG A 106 -8.72 -15.07 6.18
N PHE A 107 -8.21 -13.86 6.37
CA PHE A 107 -7.02 -13.36 5.68
C PHE A 107 -5.96 -13.01 6.70
N GLU A 108 -4.70 -13.21 6.33
CA GLU A 108 -3.53 -12.83 7.11
C GLU A 108 -2.58 -11.99 6.28
N VAL A 109 -1.68 -11.29 6.98
CA VAL A 109 -0.63 -10.50 6.34
C VAL A 109 0.47 -11.46 5.91
N ALA A 110 0.60 -11.66 4.60
CA ALA A 110 1.58 -12.58 4.03
C ALA A 110 2.99 -12.01 4.07
N GLU A 111 3.13 -10.74 3.68
CA GLU A 111 4.42 -10.05 3.53
C GLU A 111 4.20 -8.54 3.40
N LEU A 112 5.28 -7.78 3.58
CA LEU A 112 5.39 -6.38 3.21
C LEU A 112 6.29 -6.26 1.98
N VAL A 113 5.72 -5.78 0.87
CA VAL A 113 6.45 -5.70 -0.41
C VAL A 113 6.98 -4.28 -0.60
N ASN A 114 8.29 -4.10 -0.52
CA ASN A 114 8.95 -2.82 -0.78
C ASN A 114 9.05 -2.57 -2.30
N LEU A 115 8.07 -1.84 -2.85
CA LEU A 115 8.01 -1.57 -4.30
C LEU A 115 9.17 -0.69 -4.78
N GLN A 116 9.73 0.17 -3.92
CA GLN A 116 10.93 0.93 -4.27
C GLN A 116 12.16 0.03 -4.43
N ALA A 117 12.31 -0.99 -3.58
CA ALA A 117 13.37 -1.99 -3.72
C ALA A 117 13.18 -2.81 -5.01
N VAL A 118 11.94 -3.20 -5.33
CA VAL A 118 11.61 -3.88 -6.60
C VAL A 118 12.03 -3.03 -7.80
N ARG A 119 11.70 -1.73 -7.80
CA ARG A 119 12.13 -0.78 -8.85
C ARG A 119 13.64 -0.65 -8.94
N ASN A 120 14.33 -0.53 -7.81
CA ASN A 120 15.79 -0.39 -7.77
C ASN A 120 16.47 -1.63 -8.38
N ALA A 121 16.04 -2.82 -7.99
CA ALA A 121 16.55 -4.08 -8.55
C ALA A 121 16.24 -4.20 -10.05
N ALA A 122 15.07 -3.75 -10.50
CA ALA A 122 14.74 -3.72 -11.93
C ALA A 122 15.64 -2.76 -12.72
N ARG A 123 16.02 -1.62 -12.14
CA ARG A 123 16.96 -0.68 -12.76
C ARG A 123 18.36 -1.27 -12.94
N GLN A 124 18.86 -2.01 -11.95
CA GLN A 124 20.16 -2.70 -12.01
C GLN A 124 20.18 -3.78 -13.09
N ARG A 125 19.12 -4.60 -13.18
CA ARG A 125 18.99 -5.61 -14.25
C ARG A 125 18.99 -4.98 -15.65
N ARG A 126 18.38 -3.80 -15.80
CA ARG A 126 18.36 -3.07 -17.08
C ARG A 126 19.73 -2.50 -17.46
N SER A 127 20.54 -2.07 -16.49
CA SER A 127 21.89 -1.54 -16.75
C SER A 127 22.93 -2.62 -17.03
N GLY A 128 22.59 -3.92 -16.88
CA GLY A 128 23.51 -5.04 -17.11
C GLY A 128 24.52 -5.27 -15.98
N GLU A 129 24.43 -4.50 -14.89
CA GLU A 129 25.19 -4.77 -13.66
C GLU A 129 24.56 -5.97 -12.95
N THR A 130 25.07 -7.14 -13.28
CA THR A 130 24.80 -8.35 -12.52
C THR A 130 25.82 -8.36 -11.39
N THR A 131 25.41 -8.03 -10.15
CA THR A 131 26.22 -8.36 -8.97
C THR A 131 26.27 -9.87 -8.88
N GLY A 132 27.45 -10.43 -9.20
CA GLY A 132 27.84 -11.78 -8.84
C GLY A 132 28.08 -11.92 -7.34
#